data_AF-K0UNI6-F1
#
_entry.id   AF-K0UNI6-F1
#
_cell.length_a   1.000
_cell.length_b   1.000
_cell.length_c   1.000
_cell.angle_alpha   90.00
_cell.angle_beta   90.00
_cell.angle_gamma   90.00
#
_symmetry.space_group_name_H-M   'P 1'
#
loop_
_entity.id
_entity.type
_entity.pdbx_description
1 polymer ?
#
loop_
_entity_poly.entity_id
_entity_poly.type
_entity_poly.pdbx_seq_one_letter_code
_entity_poly.pdbx_strand_id
1 'polypeptide(L)' 'MESALTDFRDIVKQTTEAEPVETAVVRGAVIAGTLASIDGDARRLSFMRFREGFQGVQILTFDELGDRLRGLHAMLKTQP' A
#
# COMPACT_ATOMS: atom_id res chain seq x y z
N MET A 1 2.83 -20.27 16.09
CA MET A 1 3.06 -18.95 15.47
C MET A 1 1.92 -18.77 14.48
N GLU A 2 0.80 -18.21 14.93
CA GLU A 2 -0.32 -17.90 14.05
C GLU A 2 0.07 -16.77 13.10
N SER A 3 -0.39 -16.86 11.86
CA SER A 3 0.03 -15.95 10.79
C SER A 3 -0.56 -14.57 11.00
N ALA A 4 0.23 -13.50 10.78
CA ALA A 4 -0.22 -12.10 10.85
C ALA A 4 -1.44 -11.80 9.98
N LEU A 5 -1.71 -12.61 8.94
CA LEU A 5 -2.93 -12.57 8.13
C LEU A 5 -4.22 -12.83 8.93
N THR A 6 -4.13 -13.69 9.95
CA THR A 6 -5.28 -14.10 10.79
C THR A 6 -5.67 -12.98 11.73
N ASP A 7 -4.68 -12.31 12.33
CA ASP A 7 -4.88 -11.26 13.33
C ASP A 7 -5.10 -9.87 12.70
N PHE A 8 -4.80 -9.70 11.42
CA PHE A 8 -4.83 -8.43 10.73
C PHE A 8 -6.17 -7.69 10.85
N ARG A 9 -7.29 -8.42 10.79
CA ARG A 9 -8.63 -7.83 10.94
C ARG A 9 -8.83 -7.18 12.30
N ASP A 10 -8.31 -7.78 13.36
CA ASP A 10 -8.47 -7.27 14.72
C ASP A 10 -7.45 -6.17 15.02
N ILE A 11 -6.25 -6.26 14.44
CA ILE A 11 -5.24 -5.19 14.46
C ILE A 11 -5.78 -3.90 13.81
N VAL A 12 -6.36 -3.98 12.62
CA VAL A 12 -6.94 -2.83 11.91
C VAL A 12 -8.07 -2.18 12.70
N LYS A 13 -8.95 -2.96 13.34
CA LYS A 13 -10.03 -2.40 14.18
C LYS A 13 -9.49 -1.62 15.39
N GLN A 14 -8.32 -1.99 15.90
CA GLN A 14 -7.71 -1.37 17.07
C GLN A 14 -6.83 -0.16 16.74
N THR A 15 -6.52 0.08 15.46
CA THR A 15 -5.70 1.21 15.00
C THR A 15 -6.56 2.26 14.29
N THR A 16 -7.35 3.00 15.06
CA THR A 16 -8.28 4.03 14.56
C THR A 16 -7.61 5.27 13.97
N GLU A 17 -6.34 5.53 14.32
CA GLU A 17 -5.56 6.67 13.81
C GLU A 17 -4.63 6.31 12.63
N ALA A 18 -4.58 5.03 12.24
CA ALA A 18 -3.76 4.60 11.10
C ALA A 18 -4.48 4.87 9.77
N GLU A 19 -3.73 5.22 8.74
CA GLU A 19 -4.29 5.31 7.38
C GLU A 19 -4.91 3.97 6.96
N PRO A 20 -6.01 3.97 6.18
CA PRO A 20 -6.68 2.75 5.77
C PRO A 20 -5.72 1.79 5.08
N VAL A 21 -5.46 0.64 5.69
CA VAL A 21 -4.64 -0.38 5.04
C VAL A 21 -5.48 -1.11 4.00
N GLU A 22 -5.01 -1.10 2.77
CA GLU A 22 -5.67 -1.76 1.65
C GLU A 22 -5.66 -3.29 1.87
N THR A 23 -6.83 -3.84 2.19
CA THR A 23 -7.00 -5.28 2.52
C THR A 23 -7.15 -6.19 1.30
N ALA A 24 -6.98 -5.63 0.09
CA ALA A 24 -7.09 -6.40 -1.14
C ALA A 24 -6.02 -7.49 -1.18
N VAL A 25 -6.44 -8.72 -1.50
CA VAL A 25 -5.51 -9.82 -1.77
C VAL A 25 -4.72 -9.45 -3.02
N VAL A 26 -3.49 -8.97 -2.82
CA VAL A 26 -2.56 -8.67 -3.90
C VAL A 26 -2.20 -10.00 -4.58
N ARG A 27 -2.80 -10.26 -5.75
CA ARG A 27 -2.48 -11.46 -6.56
C ARG A 27 -1.09 -11.36 -7.20
N GLY A 28 -0.59 -10.14 -7.38
CA GLY A 28 0.77 -9.82 -7.80
C GLY A 28 0.99 -8.30 -7.70
N ALA A 29 2.22 -7.87 -7.45
CA ALA A 29 2.59 -6.47 -7.44
C ALA A 29 3.77 -6.22 -8.38
N VAL A 30 3.71 -5.11 -9.12
CA VAL A 30 4.84 -4.58 -9.89
C VAL A 30 5.29 -3.30 -9.23
N ILE A 31 6.56 -3.26 -8.82
CA ILE A 31 7.18 -2.06 -8.27
C ILE A 31 7.90 -1.35 -9.40
N ALA A 32 7.44 -0.16 -9.78
CA ALA A 32 7.97 0.59 -10.92
C ALA A 32 8.32 2.02 -10.53
N GLY A 33 9.62 2.31 -10.48
CA GLY A 33 10.14 3.67 -10.30
C GLY A 33 9.64 4.37 -9.03
N THR A 34 9.70 5.70 -9.03
CA THR A 34 9.29 6.55 -7.89
C THR A 34 8.28 7.58 -8.40
N LEU A 35 7.13 7.73 -7.75
CA LEU A 35 6.08 8.67 -8.19
C LEU A 35 6.59 10.12 -8.21
N ALA A 36 7.41 10.47 -7.22
CA ALA A 36 8.05 11.78 -7.13
C ALA A 36 8.91 12.13 -8.37
N SER A 37 9.49 11.13 -9.05
CA SER A 37 10.32 11.33 -10.25
C SER A 37 9.53 11.56 -11.54
N ILE A 38 8.19 11.45 -11.51
CA ILE A 38 7.36 11.76 -12.67
C ILE A 38 7.14 13.27 -12.72
N ASP A 39 7.78 13.92 -13.70
CA ASP A 39 7.66 15.36 -13.90
C ASP A 39 6.29 15.78 -14.45
N GLY A 40 5.67 16.73 -13.77
CA GLY A 40 4.45 17.39 -14.21
C GLY A 40 3.16 16.62 -13.91
N ASP A 41 2.14 17.37 -13.50
CA ASP A 41 0.87 16.82 -13.03
C ASP A 41 0.13 16.01 -14.10
N ALA A 42 0.25 16.41 -15.37
CA ALA A 42 -0.34 15.68 -16.48
C ALA A 42 0.24 14.27 -16.65
N ARG A 43 1.57 14.11 -16.52
CA ARG A 43 2.23 12.79 -16.63
C ARG A 43 1.93 11.92 -15.42
N ARG A 44 1.88 12.50 -14.22
CA ARG A 44 1.43 11.80 -13.00
C ARG A 44 0.00 11.29 -13.18
N LEU A 45 -0.91 12.13 -13.64
CA LEU A 45 -2.30 11.73 -13.89
C LEU A 45 -2.41 10.62 -14.95
N SER A 46 -1.64 10.70 -16.02
CA SER A 46 -1.57 9.63 -17.03
C SER A 46 -1.07 8.31 -16.44
N PHE A 47 -0.04 8.34 -15.59
CA PHE A 47 0.44 7.16 -14.89
C PHE A 47 -0.61 6.56 -13.95
N MET A 48 -1.32 7.40 -13.19
CA MET A 48 -2.42 6.98 -12.30
C MET A 48 -3.53 6.26 -13.07
N ARG A 49 -3.94 6.80 -14.22
CA ARG A 49 -4.94 6.17 -15.10
C ARG A 49 -4.44 4.86 -15.70
N PHE A 50 -3.17 4.82 -16.12
CA PHE A 50 -2.56 3.62 -16.69
C PHE A 50 -2.58 2.47 -15.67
N ARG A 51 -2.19 2.71 -14.42
CA ARG A 51 -2.17 1.66 -13.40
C ARG A 51 -3.54 1.14 -13.02
N GLU A 52 -4.58 1.98 -13.03
CA GLU A 52 -5.97 1.58 -12.78
C GLU A 52 -6.51 0.63 -13.86
N GLY A 53 -5.92 0.64 -15.06
CA GLY A 53 -6.30 -0.24 -16.16
C GLY A 53 -5.85 -1.70 -16.01
N PHE A 54 -4.95 -2.01 -15.08
CA PHE A 54 -4.48 -3.38 -14.87
C PHE A 54 -5.39 -4.13 -13.90
N GLN A 55 -5.99 -5.22 -14.39
CA GLN A 55 -6.74 -6.14 -13.54
C GLN A 55 -5.83 -7.26 -13.05
N GLY A 56 -5.86 -7.54 -11.75
CA GLY A 56 -5.17 -8.69 -11.14
C GLY A 56 -3.71 -8.48 -10.76
N VAL A 57 -3.13 -7.32 -11.07
CA VAL A 57 -1.80 -6.90 -10.58
C VAL A 57 -1.89 -5.47 -10.08
N GLN A 58 -1.30 -5.21 -8.91
CA GLN A 58 -1.18 -3.86 -8.38
C GLN A 58 0.13 -3.24 -8.84
N ILE A 59 0.09 -2.07 -9.48
CA ILE A 59 1.29 -1.30 -9.80
C ILE A 59 1.52 -0.30 -8.66
N LEU A 60 2.67 -0.43 -8.00
CA LEU A 60 3.12 0.42 -6.92
C LEU A 60 4.42 1.12 -7.32
N THR A 61 4.62 2.31 -6.80
CA THR A 61 5.91 3.00 -6.84
C THR A 61 6.72 2.70 -5.57
N PHE A 62 8.04 2.90 -5.61
CA PHE A 62 8.93 2.63 -4.49
C PHE A 62 8.60 3.46 -3.25
N ASP A 63 8.18 4.70 -3.43
CA ASP A 63 7.71 5.60 -2.39
C ASP A 63 6.41 5.10 -1.74
N GLU A 64 5.43 4.67 -2.55
CA GLU A 64 4.19 4.07 -2.03
C GLU A 64 4.44 2.80 -1.23
N LEU A 65 5.38 1.96 -1.66
CA LEU A 65 5.77 0.77 -0.89
C LEU A 65 6.39 1.18 0.45
N GLY A 66 7.26 2.19 0.45
CA GLY A 66 7.88 2.72 1.66
C GLY A 66 6.85 3.26 2.65
N ASP A 67 5.84 3.99 2.18
CA ASP A 67 4.76 4.52 3.01
C ASP A 67 3.93 3.39 3.63
N ARG A 68 3.56 2.37 2.83
CA ARG A 68 2.83 1.19 3.32
C ARG A 68 3.59 0.44 4.41
N LEU A 69 4.90 0.24 4.23
CA LEU A 69 5.76 -0.43 5.21
C LEU A 69 5.90 0.39 6.50
N ARG A 70 6.01 1.73 6.40
CA ARG A 70 6.02 2.61 7.56
C ARG A 70 4.71 2.53 8.34
N GLY A 71 3.57 2.57 7.65
CA GLY A 71 2.25 2.41 8.25
C GLY A 71 2.12 1.07 8.98
N LEU A 72 2.49 -0.04 8.32
CA LEU A 72 2.47 -1.37 8.94
C LEU A 72 3.36 -1.43 10.18
N HIS A 73 4.58 -0.93 10.09
CA HIS A 73 5.51 -0.94 11.24
C HIS A 73 4.99 -0.07 12.40
N ALA A 74 4.33 1.05 12.12
CA ALA A 74 3.69 1.86 13.16
C ALA A 74 2.57 1.07 13.85
N MET A 75 1.69 0.42 13.08
CA MET A 75 0.59 -0.41 13.62
C MET A 75 1.09 -1.57 14.49
N LEU A 76 2.20 -2.21 14.09
CA LEU A 76 2.79 -3.31 14.87
C LEU A 76 3.47 -2.81 16.16
N LYS A 77 3.92 -1.55 16.20
CA LYS A 77 4.52 -0.94 17.40
C LYS A 77 3.50 -0.42 18.40
N THR A 78 2.27 -0.12 17.98
CA THR A 78 1.18 0.34 18.85
C THR A 78 0.40 -0.81 19.51
N GLN A 79 0.80 -2.08 19.31
CA GLN A 79 0.29 -3.18 20.12
C GLN A 79 0.82 -3.11 21.57
N PRO A 80 -0.02 -3.34 22.59
CA PRO A 80 0.41 -3.50 23.98
C PRO A 80 1.22 -4.77 24.23
#